data_AF-A0A062V4N6-F1
#
_entry.id   AF-A0A062V4N6-F1
#
_cell.length_a   1.000
_cell.length_b   1.000
_cell.length_c   1.000
_cell.angle_alpha   90.00
_cell.angle_beta   90.00
_cell.angle_gamma   90.00
#
_symmetry.space_group_name_H-M   'P 1'
#
loop_
_entity.id
_entity.type
_entity.pdbx_description
1 polymer ?
#
loop_
_entity_poly.entity_id
_entity_poly.type
_entity_poly.pdbx_seq_one_letter_code
_entity_poly.pdbx_strand_id
1 'polypeptide(L)'
;MSKTKKLISILIIIIYLISLVPFIIASNAGEAGIVIGNQNIDVNSLPDDIQDILIYKKGSYNAILIEDPITEVNKLKGQVAKERKLVLSKETQDKGSFVSIADIEMIVYVTSYNIIDQPFEKLIVGDVKKPEFGDIIETINTKIGQINNYISSTVLTLPLVLSISKVAFLAGGLLVVLILTFLLNSMVALWNIPAIIVLYSFQSFLANLVAFLNNLDVDSTSLMFGLLFIVALPLTFWIQRYERSEEGRQKIHELYEKNNQILSKIKSKFGM
;
A
#
# COMPACT_ATOMS: atom_id res chain seq x y z
N MET A 1 -2.86 -10.81 -33.52
CA MET A 1 -2.13 -9.94 -32.56
C MET A 1 -0.64 -10.16 -32.73
N SER A 2 0.15 -9.11 -32.99
CA SER A 2 1.61 -9.26 -33.21
C SER A 2 2.31 -9.72 -31.92
N LYS A 3 3.40 -10.49 -32.06
CA LYS A 3 4.21 -10.97 -30.92
C LYS A 3 4.65 -9.82 -30.02
N THR A 4 5.01 -8.69 -30.62
CA THR A 4 5.44 -7.45 -29.93
C THR A 4 4.36 -6.90 -28.98
N LYS A 5 3.10 -6.81 -29.43
CA LYS A 5 2.00 -6.32 -28.58
C LYS A 5 1.76 -7.22 -27.36
N LYS A 6 1.94 -8.53 -27.51
CA LYS A 6 1.80 -9.50 -26.39
C LYS A 6 2.88 -9.26 -25.35
N LEU A 7 4.12 -9.11 -25.81
CA LEU A 7 5.28 -8.88 -24.93
C LEU A 7 5.14 -7.56 -24.17
N ILE A 8 4.75 -6.48 -24.85
CA ILE A 8 4.50 -5.18 -24.20
C ILE A 8 3.38 -5.28 -23.16
N SER A 9 2.29 -6.00 -23.47
CA SER A 9 1.17 -6.18 -22.54
C SER A 9 1.61 -6.90 -21.26
N ILE A 10 2.40 -7.97 -21.41
CA ILE A 10 2.96 -8.72 -20.28
C ILE A 10 3.87 -7.82 -19.44
N LEU A 11 4.74 -7.04 -20.09
CA LEU A 11 5.65 -6.14 -19.41
C LEU A 11 4.90 -5.08 -18.58
N ILE A 12 3.84 -4.50 -19.11
CA ILE A 12 3.00 -3.52 -18.40
C ILE A 12 2.38 -4.15 -17.14
N ILE A 13 1.86 -5.38 -17.24
CA ILE A 13 1.29 -6.10 -16.10
C ILE A 13 2.37 -6.38 -15.05
N ILE A 14 3.56 -6.82 -15.45
CA ILE A 14 4.67 -7.08 -14.53
C ILE A 14 5.10 -5.79 -13.81
N ILE A 15 5.28 -4.69 -14.55
CA ILE A 15 5.65 -3.39 -13.97
C ILE A 15 4.60 -2.93 -12.96
N TYR A 16 3.32 -3.08 -13.31
CA TYR A 16 2.22 -2.78 -12.40
C TYR A 16 2.30 -3.62 -11.12
N LEU A 17 2.41 -4.94 -11.23
CA LEU A 17 2.50 -5.82 -10.07
C LEU A 17 3.69 -5.47 -9.17
N ILE A 18 4.88 -5.24 -9.74
CA ILE A 18 6.07 -4.82 -8.98
C ILE A 18 5.82 -3.48 -8.30
N SER A 19 5.20 -2.52 -8.99
CA SER A 19 4.92 -1.19 -8.43
C SER A 19 3.94 -1.20 -7.26
N LEU A 20 3.13 -2.25 -7.10
CA LEU A 20 2.20 -2.38 -5.96
C LEU A 20 2.89 -2.85 -4.68
N VAL A 21 3.96 -3.66 -4.81
CA VAL A 21 4.59 -4.36 -3.68
C VAL A 21 4.98 -3.42 -2.53
N PRO A 22 5.67 -2.29 -2.76
CA PRO A 22 6.11 -1.43 -1.66
C PRO A 22 4.95 -0.91 -0.81
N PHE A 23 3.88 -0.43 -1.45
CA PHE A 23 2.71 0.09 -0.74
C PHE A 23 1.90 -1.02 -0.08
N ILE A 24 1.73 -2.18 -0.73
CA ILE A 24 1.02 -3.32 -0.12
C ILE A 24 1.71 -3.75 1.17
N ILE A 25 3.03 -3.89 1.18
CA ILE A 25 3.78 -4.28 2.38
C ILE A 25 3.68 -3.16 3.43
N ALA A 26 4.01 -1.93 3.07
CA ALA A 26 4.05 -0.83 4.03
C ALA A 26 2.68 -0.53 4.66
N SER A 27 1.58 -0.61 3.89
CA SER A 27 0.22 -0.36 4.41
C SER A 27 -0.35 -1.51 5.24
N ASN A 28 0.21 -2.72 5.13
CA ASN A 28 -0.25 -3.92 5.84
C ASN A 28 0.81 -4.49 6.80
N ALA A 29 1.78 -3.66 7.22
CA ALA A 29 2.78 -4.01 8.22
C ALA A 29 2.39 -3.61 9.66
N GLY A 30 1.17 -3.10 9.85
CA GLY A 30 0.61 -2.77 11.17
C GLY A 30 1.25 -1.52 11.77
N GLU A 31 1.73 -1.63 13.00
CA GLU A 31 2.47 -0.57 13.68
C GLU A 31 3.96 -0.50 13.27
N ALA A 32 4.29 -0.94 12.06
CA ALA A 32 5.65 -0.91 11.56
C ALA A 32 6.17 0.50 11.26
N GLY A 33 7.47 0.66 11.47
CA GLY A 33 8.25 1.86 11.20
C GLY A 33 9.67 1.53 10.76
N ILE A 34 10.39 2.56 10.33
CA ILE A 34 11.81 2.43 9.97
C ILE A 34 12.63 2.91 11.15
N VAL A 35 13.67 2.16 11.51
CA VAL A 35 14.62 2.55 12.55
C VAL A 35 15.50 3.70 12.03
N ILE A 36 15.22 4.93 12.46
CA ILE A 36 16.00 6.12 12.06
C ILE A 36 17.20 6.34 13.00
N GLY A 37 17.15 5.80 14.22
CA GLY A 37 18.22 5.82 15.21
C GLY A 37 18.06 4.70 16.22
N ASN A 38 19.14 4.35 16.91
CA ASN A 38 19.13 3.38 17.99
C ASN A 38 19.96 3.96 19.15
N GLN A 39 19.38 4.02 20.35
CA GLN A 39 20.09 4.41 21.55
C GLN A 39 19.77 3.40 22.66
N ASN A 40 20.81 2.85 23.28
CA ASN A 40 20.65 1.95 24.40
C ASN A 40 20.24 2.76 25.65
N ILE A 41 19.01 2.60 26.11
CA ILE A 41 18.47 3.30 27.29
C ILE A 41 18.53 2.36 28.50
N ASP A 42 19.14 2.82 29.58
CA ASP A 42 19.12 2.12 30.87
C ASP A 42 17.72 2.25 31.50
N VAL A 43 17.13 1.14 31.95
CA VAL A 43 15.81 1.13 32.61
C VAL A 43 15.76 2.11 33.77
N ASN A 44 16.86 2.21 34.53
CA ASN A 44 16.95 3.04 35.72
C ASN A 44 16.93 4.55 35.41
N SER A 45 17.08 4.93 34.13
CA SER A 45 16.97 6.33 33.67
C SER A 45 15.54 6.73 33.31
N LEU A 46 14.59 5.79 33.28
CA LEU A 46 13.19 6.06 32.96
C LEU A 46 12.43 6.58 34.20
N PRO A 47 11.30 7.29 34.06
CA PRO A 47 10.44 7.66 35.19
C PRO A 47 9.94 6.43 35.98
N ASP A 48 9.78 6.57 37.31
CA ASP A 48 9.39 5.49 38.23
C ASP A 48 8.14 4.72 37.77
N ASP A 49 7.12 5.43 37.26
CA ASP A 49 5.89 4.83 36.73
C ASP A 49 6.15 3.85 35.57
N ILE A 50 7.15 4.14 34.73
CA ILE A 50 7.57 3.30 33.61
C ILE A 50 8.47 2.18 34.11
N GLN A 51 9.38 2.45 35.06
CA GLN A 51 10.24 1.42 35.67
C GLN A 51 9.42 0.31 36.32
N ASP A 52 8.40 0.66 37.10
CA ASP A 52 7.56 -0.30 37.82
C ASP A 52 6.89 -1.29 36.87
N ILE A 53 6.43 -0.83 35.71
CA ILE A 53 5.83 -1.68 34.67
C ILE A 53 6.88 -2.62 34.07
N LEU A 54 8.08 -2.13 33.81
CA LEU A 54 9.17 -2.89 33.20
C LEU A 54 9.74 -3.98 34.13
N ILE A 55 9.71 -3.74 35.45
CA ILE A 55 10.17 -4.70 36.48
C ILE A 55 9.32 -5.98 36.47
N TYR A 56 8.00 -5.90 36.26
CA TYR A 56 7.11 -7.07 36.21
C TYR A 56 7.38 -8.01 35.03
N LYS A 57 8.05 -7.53 33.97
CA LYS A 57 8.34 -8.28 32.74
C LYS A 57 9.73 -8.94 32.71
N LYS A 58 10.45 -9.00 33.84
CA LYS A 58 11.82 -9.58 33.93
C LYS A 58 12.80 -9.02 32.88
N GLY A 59 12.69 -7.75 32.52
CA GLY A 59 13.63 -7.09 31.62
C GLY A 59 13.47 -7.41 30.13
N SER A 60 12.35 -8.00 29.69
CA SER A 60 11.99 -8.05 28.27
C SER A 60 11.21 -6.78 27.90
N TYR A 61 11.94 -5.69 27.66
CA TYR A 61 11.40 -4.47 27.07
C TYR A 61 12.19 -4.19 25.80
N ASN A 62 11.56 -4.36 24.65
CA ASN A 62 12.27 -4.29 23.39
C ASN A 62 12.13 -2.93 22.72
N ALA A 63 11.02 -2.20 22.89
CA ALA A 63 10.81 -0.91 22.24
C ALA A 63 10.27 0.24 23.08
N ILE A 64 10.78 1.45 22.83
CA ILE A 64 10.18 2.74 23.14
C ILE A 64 9.96 3.47 21.81
N LEU A 65 8.72 3.49 21.32
CA LEU A 65 8.40 4.34 20.18
C LEU A 65 8.40 5.81 20.64
N ILE A 66 9.06 6.68 19.88
CA ILE A 66 8.90 8.13 19.98
C ILE A 66 8.20 8.64 18.73
N GLU A 67 7.00 9.14 18.94
CA GLU A 67 6.26 9.89 17.93
C GLU A 67 6.60 11.38 18.07
N ASP A 68 7.23 11.94 17.05
CA ASP A 68 7.49 13.38 16.91
C ASP A 68 6.19 14.08 16.48
N PRO A 69 5.75 15.16 17.15
CA PRO A 69 4.68 15.99 16.62
C PRO A 69 5.16 16.74 15.37
N ILE A 70 4.69 16.26 14.22
CA ILE A 70 4.51 17.02 12.97
C ILE A 70 5.78 17.13 12.09
N THR A 71 5.90 16.19 11.14
CA THR A 71 6.26 16.50 9.75
C THR A 71 5.04 16.22 8.88
N GLU A 72 4.39 17.30 8.42
CA GLU A 72 3.19 17.25 7.59
C GLU A 72 3.46 16.51 6.26
N VAL A 73 2.97 15.26 6.15
CA VAL A 73 2.57 14.71 4.85
C VAL A 73 1.07 14.48 4.89
N ASN A 74 0.41 15.34 4.11
CA ASN A 74 -1.02 15.54 4.01
C ASN A 74 -1.90 14.28 4.13
N LYS A 75 -2.89 14.44 5.02
CA LYS A 75 -4.07 13.61 5.24
C LYS A 75 -4.82 13.35 3.93
N LEU A 76 -4.88 12.08 3.52
CA LEU A 76 -6.00 11.54 2.76
C LEU A 76 -6.39 10.19 3.36
N LYS A 77 -7.48 10.22 4.14
CA LYS A 77 -8.29 9.07 4.59
C LYS A 77 -7.59 8.04 5.48
N GLY A 78 -7.41 8.38 6.76
CA GLY A 78 -7.62 7.41 7.84
C GLY A 78 -6.46 6.49 8.26
N GLN A 79 -5.27 6.61 7.69
CA GLN A 79 -4.07 5.96 8.25
C GLN A 79 -2.93 6.98 8.33
N VAL A 80 -2.53 7.29 9.56
CA VAL A 80 -1.40 8.17 9.84
C VAL A 80 -0.13 7.33 9.68
N ALA A 81 0.52 7.43 8.52
CA ALA A 81 1.92 7.04 8.41
C ALA A 81 2.75 8.09 9.14
N LYS A 82 2.91 7.90 10.45
CA LYS A 82 3.77 8.75 11.28
C LYS A 82 5.22 8.43 10.91
N GLU A 83 6.06 9.45 10.71
CA GLU A 83 7.51 9.27 10.85
C GLU A 83 7.76 8.88 12.30
N ARG A 84 8.10 7.62 12.51
CA ARG A 84 8.28 7.04 13.84
C ARG A 84 9.77 6.90 14.09
N LYS A 85 10.30 7.65 15.05
CA LYS A 85 11.65 7.41 15.56
C LYS A 85 11.52 6.31 16.60
N LEU A 86 11.98 5.13 16.24
CA LEU A 86 12.05 4.02 17.16
C LEU A 86 13.30 4.17 18.01
N VAL A 87 13.19 4.11 19.34
CA VAL A 87 14.36 3.96 20.22
C VAL A 87 14.20 2.66 20.99
N LEU A 88 15.11 1.72 20.77
CA LEU A 88 15.02 0.37 21.32
C LEU A 88 16.14 0.11 22.33
N SER A 89 15.82 -0.72 23.33
CA SER A 89 16.77 -1.20 24.32
C SER A 89 17.53 -2.44 23.85
N LYS A 90 18.73 -2.60 24.43
CA LYS A 90 19.63 -3.78 24.54
C LYS A 90 20.06 -4.54 23.27
N GLU A 91 19.25 -4.63 22.22
CA GLU A 91 19.66 -5.20 20.94
C GLU A 91 19.84 -4.12 19.87
N THR A 92 21.02 -4.13 19.26
CA THR A 92 21.43 -3.23 18.19
C THR A 92 20.67 -3.56 16.90
N GLN A 93 19.43 -3.09 16.75
CA GLN A 93 18.80 -3.02 15.43
C GLN A 93 19.57 -2.01 14.58
N ASP A 94 19.90 -2.42 13.36
CA ASP A 94 20.64 -1.60 12.41
C ASP A 94 19.80 -0.39 11.98
N LYS A 95 20.47 0.74 11.77
CA LYS A 95 19.81 1.92 11.21
C LYS A 95 19.29 1.60 9.81
N GLY A 96 18.00 1.85 9.59
CA GLY A 96 17.31 1.57 8.32
C GLY A 96 16.52 0.26 8.29
N SER A 97 16.56 -0.55 9.35
CA SER A 97 15.71 -1.73 9.49
C SER A 97 14.23 -1.36 9.54
N PHE A 98 13.37 -2.20 8.95
CA PHE A 98 11.93 -2.05 8.95
C PHE A 98 11.35 -3.03 9.96
N VAL A 99 10.81 -2.50 11.06
CA VAL A 99 10.40 -3.28 12.22
C VAL A 99 9.01 -2.90 12.67
N SER A 100 8.30 -3.85 13.26
CA SER A 100 6.96 -3.70 13.81
C SER A 100 6.98 -3.91 15.32
N ILE A 101 6.17 -3.14 16.04
CA ILE A 101 5.95 -3.37 17.46
C ILE A 101 4.77 -4.31 17.59
N ALA A 102 5.04 -5.51 18.09
CA ALA A 102 4.02 -6.45 18.48
C ALA A 102 3.73 -6.32 19.98
N ASP A 103 2.55 -6.76 20.39
CA ASP A 103 2.19 -6.90 21.80
C ASP A 103 2.31 -5.56 22.56
N ILE A 104 1.63 -4.53 22.03
CA ILE A 104 1.61 -3.18 22.61
C ILE A 104 0.97 -3.24 23.98
N GLU A 105 1.80 -3.08 25.01
CA GLU A 105 1.38 -3.20 26.40
C GLU A 105 0.84 -1.87 26.93
N MET A 106 1.38 -0.77 26.42
CA MET A 106 1.02 0.56 26.89
C MET A 106 1.17 1.63 25.81
N ILE A 107 0.25 2.59 25.86
CA ILE A 107 0.31 3.85 25.13
C ILE A 107 0.27 4.96 26.19
N VAL A 108 1.40 5.63 26.44
CA VAL A 108 1.43 6.82 27.32
C VAL A 108 1.50 8.07 26.46
N TYR A 109 0.53 8.97 26.65
CA TYR A 109 0.57 10.30 26.05
C TYR A 109 1.38 11.22 26.95
N VAL A 110 2.52 11.65 26.45
CA VAL A 110 3.50 12.37 27.25
C VAL A 110 3.49 13.84 26.86
N THR A 111 3.20 14.72 27.83
CA THR A 111 3.27 16.17 27.63
C THR A 111 4.55 16.79 28.20
N SER A 112 5.33 16.04 28.99
CA SER A 112 6.40 16.62 29.82
C SER A 112 7.62 15.71 30.10
N TYR A 113 7.67 14.47 29.62
CA TYR A 113 8.91 13.67 29.76
C TYR A 113 9.86 13.98 28.61
N ASN A 114 11.14 14.11 28.96
CA ASN A 114 12.24 14.16 28.02
C ASN A 114 13.11 12.92 28.25
N ILE A 115 12.75 11.80 27.62
CA ILE A 115 13.44 10.53 27.81
C ILE A 115 14.75 10.48 27.00
N ILE A 116 14.90 11.30 25.95
CA ILE A 116 16.00 11.19 24.96
C ILE A 116 16.48 12.53 24.39
N ASP A 117 16.35 13.61 25.16
CA ASP A 117 16.60 14.99 24.67
C ASP A 117 15.77 15.38 23.43
N GLN A 118 14.65 14.70 23.22
CA GLN A 118 13.67 14.99 22.17
C GLN A 118 12.25 14.88 22.75
N PRO A 119 11.37 15.87 22.46
CA PRO A 119 9.97 15.77 22.82
C PRO A 119 9.29 14.65 22.04
N PHE A 120 8.35 13.95 22.68
CA PHE A 120 7.58 12.89 22.04
C PHE A 120 6.16 12.84 22.60
N GLU A 121 5.18 12.54 21.74
CA GLU A 121 3.76 12.54 22.14
C GLU A 121 3.27 11.18 22.64
N LYS A 122 3.89 10.09 22.20
CA LYS A 122 3.43 8.72 22.46
C LYS A 122 4.60 7.82 22.80
N LEU A 123 4.53 7.16 23.96
CA LEU A 123 5.38 6.03 24.36
C LEU A 123 4.66 4.73 24.04
N ILE A 124 5.31 3.84 23.30
CA ILE A 124 4.82 2.46 23.08
C ILE A 124 5.85 1.48 23.63
N VAL A 125 5.41 0.63 24.55
CA VAL A 125 6.20 -0.49 25.10
C VAL A 125 5.68 -1.80 24.52
N GLY A 126 6.56 -2.58 23.90
CA GLY A 126 6.23 -3.87 23.30
C GLY A 126 7.44 -4.62 22.74
N ASP A 127 7.17 -5.76 22.11
CA ASP A 127 8.18 -6.61 21.48
C ASP A 127 8.46 -6.17 20.04
N VAL A 128 9.74 -6.14 19.67
CA VAL A 128 10.14 -5.79 18.30
C VAL A 128 10.10 -7.06 17.46
N LYS A 129 9.27 -7.08 16.42
CA LYS A 129 9.22 -8.16 15.43
C LYS A 129 9.51 -7.60 14.05
N LYS A 130 10.13 -8.40 13.19
CA LYS A 130 10.23 -8.06 11.77
C LYS A 130 8.88 -8.34 11.11
N PRO A 131 8.23 -7.36 10.45
CA PRO A 131 7.00 -7.64 9.71
C PRO A 131 7.32 -8.57 8.54
N GLU A 132 6.36 -9.40 8.18
CA GLU A 132 6.45 -10.28 7.02
C GLU A 132 6.66 -9.44 5.76
N PHE A 133 7.65 -9.85 4.96
CA PHE A 133 8.18 -9.12 3.79
C PHE A 133 8.85 -7.77 4.10
N GLY A 134 9.15 -7.44 5.35
CA GLY A 134 9.86 -6.22 5.73
C GLY A 134 11.24 -6.08 5.08
N ASP A 135 11.93 -7.21 4.83
CA ASP A 135 13.20 -7.27 4.09
C ASP A 135 13.13 -6.62 2.70
N ILE A 136 11.95 -6.65 2.06
CA ILE A 136 11.76 -6.04 0.73
C ILE A 136 11.85 -4.51 0.85
N ILE A 137 11.23 -3.93 1.89
CA ILE A 137 11.30 -2.49 2.15
C ILE A 137 12.72 -2.06 2.51
N GLU A 138 13.42 -2.85 3.35
CA GLU A 138 14.83 -2.63 3.66
C GLU A 138 15.70 -2.68 2.40
N THR A 139 15.51 -3.71 1.56
CA THR A 139 16.24 -3.87 0.29
C THR A 139 16.01 -2.68 -0.63
N ILE A 140 14.76 -2.21 -0.76
CA ILE A 140 14.43 -1.01 -1.53
C ILE A 140 15.18 0.20 -0.97
N ASN A 141 15.16 0.40 0.35
CA ASN A 141 15.85 1.52 1.00
C ASN A 141 17.37 1.48 0.77
N THR A 142 17.99 0.31 0.89
CA THR A 142 19.43 0.12 0.59
C THR A 142 19.74 0.44 -0.87
N LYS A 143 18.91 -0.03 -1.81
CA LYS A 143 19.09 0.23 -3.25
C LYS A 143 18.93 1.71 -3.58
N ILE A 144 18.00 2.40 -2.92
CA ILE A 144 17.85 3.86 -3.01
C ILE A 144 19.13 4.56 -2.57
N GLY A 145 19.69 4.17 -1.41
CA GLY A 145 20.95 4.71 -0.92
C GLY A 145 22.11 4.52 -1.91
N GLN A 146 22.22 3.33 -2.52
CA GLN A 146 23.22 3.03 -3.55
C GLN A 146 23.06 3.93 -4.79
N ILE A 147 21.82 4.14 -5.25
CA ILE A 147 21.51 4.99 -6.40
C ILE A 147 21.87 6.46 -6.11
N ASN A 148 21.45 6.99 -4.96
CA ASN A 148 21.73 8.38 -4.60
C ASN A 148 23.24 8.64 -4.44
N ASN A 149 23.97 7.69 -3.86
CA ASN A 149 25.43 7.76 -3.77
C ASN A 149 26.08 7.78 -5.16
N TYR A 150 25.57 6.98 -6.10
CA TYR A 150 26.08 6.95 -7.48
C TYR A 150 25.82 8.27 -8.22
N ILE A 151 24.63 8.83 -8.10
CA ILE A 151 24.22 10.06 -8.80
C ILE A 151 24.70 11.32 -8.05
N SER A 152 25.38 11.15 -6.90
CA SER A 152 25.86 12.26 -6.04
C SER A 152 24.78 13.30 -5.73
N SER A 153 23.52 12.87 -5.72
CA SER A 153 22.35 13.70 -5.50
C SER A 153 21.20 12.85 -4.96
N THR A 154 20.40 13.44 -4.07
CA THR A 154 19.25 12.77 -3.48
C THR A 154 18.08 12.85 -4.44
N VAL A 155 18.02 11.93 -5.41
CA VAL A 155 16.98 11.88 -6.44
C VAL A 155 15.81 11.01 -6.00
N LEU A 156 16.07 9.88 -5.34
CA LEU A 156 15.04 8.94 -4.89
C LEU A 156 15.02 8.86 -3.37
N THR A 157 13.84 8.89 -2.76
CA THR A 157 13.66 8.63 -1.33
C THR A 157 12.63 7.54 -1.14
N LEU A 158 12.70 6.79 -0.04
CA LEU A 158 11.71 5.76 0.25
C LEU A 158 10.27 6.31 0.34
N PRO A 159 10.01 7.48 0.98
CA PRO A 159 8.69 8.11 0.93
C PRO A 159 8.18 8.39 -0.49
N LEU A 160 9.06 8.77 -1.42
CA LEU A 160 8.70 8.97 -2.82
C LEU A 160 8.29 7.65 -3.49
N VAL A 161 9.06 6.57 -3.28
CA VAL A 161 8.72 5.24 -3.81
C VAL A 161 7.39 4.74 -3.26
N LEU A 162 7.13 4.90 -1.96
CA LEU A 162 5.86 4.57 -1.34
C LEU A 162 4.71 5.42 -1.91
N SER A 163 4.94 6.70 -2.18
CA SER A 163 3.94 7.59 -2.78
C SER A 163 3.59 7.17 -4.21
N ILE A 164 4.59 6.83 -5.03
CA ILE A 164 4.39 6.31 -6.39
C ILE A 164 3.63 4.98 -6.34
N SER A 165 4.03 4.09 -5.42
CA SER A 165 3.38 2.81 -5.22
C SER A 165 1.92 2.96 -4.75
N LYS A 166 1.61 3.95 -3.91
CA LYS A 166 0.24 4.32 -3.53
C LYS A 166 -0.57 4.79 -4.73
N VAL A 167 0.01 5.60 -5.61
CA VAL A 167 -0.68 6.02 -6.85
C VAL A 167 -0.94 4.83 -7.76
N ALA A 168 0.01 3.90 -7.89
CA ALA A 168 -0.18 2.65 -8.62
C ALA A 168 -1.29 1.79 -7.99
N PHE A 169 -1.38 1.75 -6.67
CA PHE A 169 -2.46 1.06 -5.95
C PHE A 169 -3.83 1.72 -6.21
N LEU A 170 -3.92 3.05 -6.18
CA LEU A 170 -5.19 3.75 -6.32
C LEU A 170 -5.69 3.83 -7.77
N ALA A 171 -4.81 4.12 -8.73
CA ALA A 171 -5.17 4.40 -10.12
C ALA A 171 -4.58 3.40 -11.13
N GLY A 172 -3.60 2.60 -10.73
CA GLY A 172 -2.85 1.72 -11.65
C GLY A 172 -3.73 0.66 -12.30
N GLY A 173 -4.66 0.03 -11.57
CA GLY A 173 -5.59 -0.94 -12.15
C GLY A 173 -6.38 -0.38 -13.33
N LEU A 174 -6.96 0.82 -13.17
CA LEU A 174 -7.66 1.54 -14.24
C LEU A 174 -6.71 1.84 -15.41
N LEU A 175 -5.54 2.42 -15.13
CA LEU A 175 -4.58 2.80 -16.17
C LEU A 175 -4.10 1.58 -16.97
N VAL A 176 -3.80 0.47 -16.30
CA VAL A 176 -3.38 -0.79 -16.94
C VAL A 176 -4.47 -1.29 -17.88
N VAL A 177 -5.73 -1.36 -17.44
CA VAL A 177 -6.82 -1.80 -18.33
C VAL A 177 -6.92 -0.87 -19.54
N LEU A 178 -6.93 0.45 -19.35
CA LEU A 178 -7.03 1.40 -20.46
C LEU A 178 -5.87 1.26 -21.45
N ILE A 179 -4.62 1.19 -20.96
CA ILE A 179 -3.43 1.03 -21.81
C ILE A 179 -3.53 -0.28 -22.60
N LEU A 180 -3.90 -1.39 -21.94
CA LEU A 180 -4.09 -2.68 -22.60
C LEU A 180 -5.21 -2.62 -23.65
N THR A 181 -6.33 -1.96 -23.34
CA THR A 181 -7.42 -1.77 -24.29
C THR A 181 -6.95 -1.00 -25.52
N PHE A 182 -6.23 0.12 -25.37
CA PHE A 182 -5.75 0.91 -26.51
C PHE A 182 -4.71 0.14 -27.34
N LEU A 183 -3.82 -0.62 -26.70
CA LEU A 183 -2.84 -1.48 -27.40
C LEU A 183 -3.51 -2.59 -28.21
N LEU A 184 -4.58 -3.18 -27.67
CA LEU A 184 -5.23 -4.37 -28.23
C LEU A 184 -6.33 -4.04 -29.25
N ASN A 185 -7.24 -3.14 -28.90
CA ASN A 185 -8.49 -2.93 -29.62
C ASN A 185 -8.72 -1.47 -30.06
N SER A 186 -7.87 -0.52 -29.67
CA SER A 186 -7.96 0.92 -29.99
C SER A 186 -9.27 1.64 -29.58
N MET A 187 -10.19 0.94 -28.92
CA MET A 187 -11.49 1.44 -28.47
C MET A 187 -11.86 0.85 -27.11
N VAL A 188 -12.53 1.64 -26.28
CA VAL A 188 -13.09 1.20 -24.99
C VAL A 188 -14.15 0.13 -25.24
N ALA A 189 -14.00 -1.02 -24.56
CA ALA A 189 -14.83 -2.19 -24.74
C ALA A 189 -15.57 -2.52 -23.43
N LEU A 190 -16.71 -3.20 -23.49
CA LEU A 190 -17.50 -3.52 -22.30
C LEU A 190 -16.74 -4.45 -21.34
N TRP A 191 -15.87 -5.32 -21.87
CA TRP A 191 -15.02 -6.18 -21.03
C TRP A 191 -14.05 -5.40 -20.13
N ASN A 192 -13.80 -4.12 -20.41
CA ASN A 192 -12.93 -3.29 -19.57
C ASN A 192 -13.48 -3.11 -18.15
N ILE A 193 -14.81 -3.02 -18.00
CA ILE A 193 -15.46 -2.79 -16.69
C ILE A 193 -15.16 -3.95 -15.73
N PRO A 194 -15.49 -5.22 -16.04
CA PRO A 194 -15.13 -6.33 -15.16
C PRO A 194 -13.62 -6.54 -15.07
N ALA A 195 -12.82 -6.19 -16.10
CA ALA A 195 -11.36 -6.25 -16.01
C ALA A 195 -10.78 -5.30 -14.94
N ILE A 196 -11.35 -4.10 -14.82
CA ILE A 196 -10.97 -3.15 -13.76
C ILE A 196 -11.30 -3.74 -12.40
N ILE A 197 -12.51 -4.31 -12.24
CA ILE A 197 -12.94 -4.98 -11.01
C ILE A 197 -11.99 -6.12 -10.65
N VAL A 198 -11.60 -6.95 -11.62
CA VAL A 198 -10.63 -8.04 -11.45
C VAL A 198 -9.32 -7.52 -10.88
N LEU A 199 -8.74 -6.46 -11.46
CA LEU A 199 -7.45 -5.94 -11.00
C LEU A 199 -7.52 -5.39 -9.58
N TYR A 200 -8.53 -4.57 -9.27
CA TYR A 200 -8.67 -4.02 -7.92
C TYR A 200 -9.00 -5.09 -6.88
N SER A 201 -9.82 -6.08 -7.25
CA SER A 201 -10.13 -7.22 -6.39
C SER A 201 -8.87 -8.05 -6.11
N PHE A 202 -8.09 -8.39 -7.15
CA PHE A 202 -6.84 -9.12 -6.99
C PHE A 202 -5.80 -8.33 -6.17
N GLN A 203 -5.71 -7.02 -6.37
CA GLN A 203 -4.88 -6.14 -5.56
C GLN A 203 -5.31 -6.15 -4.09
N SER A 204 -6.61 -6.11 -3.81
CA SER A 204 -7.15 -6.22 -2.46
C SER A 204 -6.87 -7.60 -1.85
N PHE A 205 -6.92 -8.67 -2.64
CA PHE A 205 -6.52 -10.00 -2.20
C PHE A 205 -5.06 -10.06 -1.75
N LEU A 206 -4.14 -9.49 -2.53
CA LEU A 206 -2.73 -9.40 -2.15
C LEU A 206 -2.53 -8.59 -0.85
N ALA A 207 -3.23 -7.46 -0.70
CA ALA A 207 -3.20 -6.67 0.52
C ALA A 207 -3.70 -7.48 1.73
N ASN A 208 -4.85 -8.14 1.60
CA ASN A 208 -5.40 -8.98 2.65
C ASN A 208 -4.47 -10.14 3.02
N LEU A 209 -3.79 -10.75 2.04
CA LEU A 209 -2.83 -11.82 2.30
C LEU A 209 -1.65 -11.32 3.15
N VAL A 210 -1.09 -10.16 2.82
CA VAL A 210 0.00 -9.56 3.59
C VAL A 210 -0.46 -9.13 4.98
N ALA A 211 -1.68 -8.60 5.11
CA ALA A 211 -2.28 -8.29 6.39
C ALA A 211 -2.44 -9.55 7.27
N PHE A 212 -2.92 -10.65 6.69
CA PHE A 212 -3.08 -11.93 7.39
C PHE A 212 -1.74 -12.48 7.90
N LEU A 213 -0.69 -12.41 7.07
CA LEU A 213 0.65 -12.84 7.44
C LEU A 213 1.25 -11.98 8.56
N ASN A 214 0.87 -10.71 8.63
CA ASN A 214 1.26 -9.79 9.71
C ASN A 214 0.30 -9.80 10.91
N ASN A 215 -0.63 -10.76 11.00
CA ASN A 215 -1.63 -10.88 12.07
C ASN A 215 -2.48 -9.60 12.26
N LEU A 216 -2.81 -8.92 11.16
CA LEU A 216 -3.71 -7.77 11.17
C LEU A 216 -5.15 -8.20 10.90
N ASP A 217 -6.09 -7.58 11.60
CA ASP A 217 -7.51 -7.77 11.35
C ASP A 217 -7.90 -7.20 9.98
N VAL A 218 -8.51 -8.05 9.15
CA VAL A 218 -9.02 -7.68 7.83
C VAL A 218 -10.54 -7.71 7.88
N ASP A 219 -11.17 -6.59 7.52
CA ASP A 219 -12.62 -6.51 7.45
C ASP A 219 -13.22 -7.53 6.45
N SER A 220 -14.37 -8.09 6.82
CA SER A 220 -15.08 -9.09 6.00
C SER A 220 -15.43 -8.55 4.62
N THR A 221 -15.74 -7.25 4.48
CA THR A 221 -16.01 -6.62 3.19
C THR A 221 -14.76 -6.62 2.30
N SER A 222 -13.59 -6.33 2.87
CA SER A 222 -12.31 -6.36 2.16
C SER A 222 -11.97 -7.77 1.69
N LEU A 223 -12.20 -8.78 2.54
CA LEU A 223 -11.99 -10.19 2.18
C LEU A 223 -12.90 -10.61 1.02
N MET A 224 -14.20 -10.32 1.11
CA MET A 224 -15.17 -10.64 0.04
C MET A 224 -14.83 -9.93 -1.26
N PHE A 225 -14.50 -8.63 -1.21
CA PHE A 225 -14.07 -7.89 -2.39
C PHE A 225 -12.78 -8.46 -2.96
N GLY A 226 -11.82 -8.86 -2.12
CA GLY A 226 -10.60 -9.54 -2.52
C GLY A 226 -10.83 -10.83 -3.29
N LEU A 227 -11.91 -11.57 -3.03
CA LEU A 227 -12.22 -12.82 -3.75
C LEU A 227 -13.04 -12.61 -5.03
N LEU A 228 -13.55 -11.41 -5.28
CA LEU A 228 -14.43 -11.11 -6.41
C LEU A 228 -13.78 -11.38 -7.78
N PHE A 229 -12.45 -11.30 -7.90
CA PHE A 229 -11.73 -11.58 -9.15
C PHE A 229 -11.95 -13.00 -9.65
N ILE A 230 -12.22 -13.97 -8.76
CA ILE A 230 -12.49 -15.37 -9.12
C ILE A 230 -13.71 -15.47 -10.06
N VAL A 231 -14.72 -14.62 -9.82
CA VAL A 231 -15.95 -14.57 -10.63
C VAL A 231 -15.84 -13.53 -11.75
N ALA A 232 -15.23 -12.37 -11.48
CA ALA A 232 -15.13 -11.29 -12.45
C ALA A 232 -14.17 -11.61 -13.61
N LEU A 233 -13.15 -12.46 -13.39
CA LEU A 233 -12.19 -12.86 -14.42
C LEU A 233 -12.84 -13.69 -15.54
N PRO A 234 -13.56 -14.79 -15.26
CA PRO A 234 -14.26 -15.53 -16.30
C PRO A 234 -15.35 -14.67 -16.97
N LEU A 235 -16.03 -13.81 -16.23
CA LEU A 235 -16.99 -12.85 -16.79
C LEU A 235 -16.33 -11.90 -17.80
N THR A 236 -15.14 -11.39 -17.48
CA THR A 236 -14.34 -10.52 -18.37
C THR A 236 -14.06 -11.22 -19.69
N PHE A 237 -13.59 -12.47 -19.65
CA PHE A 237 -13.31 -13.25 -20.85
C PHE A 237 -14.58 -13.59 -21.64
N TRP A 238 -15.68 -13.90 -20.95
CA TRP A 238 -16.95 -14.19 -21.58
C TRP A 238 -17.50 -12.98 -22.34
N ILE A 239 -17.51 -11.79 -21.71
CA ILE A 239 -17.92 -10.54 -22.36
C ILE A 239 -16.98 -10.24 -23.53
N GLN A 240 -15.67 -10.36 -23.35
CA GLN A 240 -14.70 -10.12 -24.43
C GLN A 240 -14.96 -11.04 -25.64
N ARG A 241 -15.28 -12.32 -25.39
CA ARG A 241 -15.62 -13.28 -26.45
C ARG A 241 -16.93 -12.90 -27.14
N TYR A 242 -17.93 -12.53 -26.36
CA TYR A 242 -19.23 -12.12 -26.87
C TYR A 242 -19.13 -10.88 -27.77
N GLU A 243 -18.39 -9.84 -27.37
CA GLU A 243 -18.18 -8.62 -28.19
C GLU A 243 -17.45 -8.90 -29.52
N ARG A 244 -16.73 -10.02 -29.61
CA ARG A 244 -16.06 -10.44 -30.86
C ARG A 244 -16.96 -11.26 -31.79
N SER A 245 -18.10 -11.75 -31.31
CA SER A 245 -19.08 -12.48 -32.12
C SER A 245 -19.90 -11.55 -33.02
N GLU A 246 -20.46 -12.07 -34.11
CA GLU A 246 -21.36 -11.29 -34.99
C GLU A 246 -22.59 -10.78 -34.24
N GLU A 247 -23.25 -11.64 -33.48
CA GLU A 247 -24.42 -11.29 -32.67
C GLU A 247 -24.09 -10.18 -31.66
N GLY A 248 -22.95 -10.30 -30.96
CA GLY A 248 -22.49 -9.29 -30.02
C GLY A 248 -22.22 -7.95 -30.69
N ARG A 249 -21.58 -7.94 -31.86
CA ARG A 249 -21.33 -6.70 -32.63
C ARG A 249 -22.62 -6.02 -33.08
N GLN A 250 -23.60 -6.79 -33.55
CA GLN A 250 -24.91 -6.25 -33.95
C GLN A 250 -25.63 -5.60 -32.77
N LYS A 251 -25.74 -6.30 -31.63
CA LYS A 251 -26.38 -5.74 -30.43
C LYS A 251 -25.67 -4.51 -29.87
N ILE A 252 -24.34 -4.47 -29.91
CA ILE A 252 -23.57 -3.28 -29.51
C ILE A 252 -23.90 -2.11 -30.44
N HIS A 253 -23.96 -2.35 -31.75
CA HIS A 253 -24.33 -1.31 -32.72
C HIS A 253 -25.75 -0.78 -32.48
N GLU A 254 -26.73 -1.66 -32.27
CA GLU A 254 -28.10 -1.28 -31.92
C GLU A 254 -28.17 -0.44 -30.63
N LEU A 255 -27.40 -0.81 -29.60
CA LEU A 255 -27.30 -0.04 -28.36
C LEU A 255 -26.70 1.36 -28.60
N TYR A 256 -25.67 1.46 -29.44
CA TYR A 256 -25.07 2.75 -29.82
C TYR A 256 -26.07 3.65 -30.57
N GLU A 257 -26.79 3.10 -31.54
CA GLU A 257 -27.83 3.85 -32.26
C GLU A 257 -28.93 4.33 -31.32
N LYS A 258 -29.40 3.47 -30.42
CA LYS A 258 -30.43 3.81 -29.43
C LYS A 258 -29.94 4.89 -28.45
N ASN A 259 -28.71 4.81 -27.97
CA ASN A 259 -28.12 5.82 -27.09
C ASN A 259 -27.96 7.17 -27.80
N ASN A 260 -27.55 7.18 -29.07
CA ASN A 260 -27.48 8.41 -29.87
C ASN A 260 -28.86 9.05 -30.07
N GLN A 261 -29.91 8.25 -30.27
CA GLN A 261 -31.28 8.74 -30.35
C GLN A 261 -31.78 9.33 -29.02
N ILE A 262 -31.40 8.74 -27.89
CA ILE A 262 -31.73 9.29 -26.56
C ILE A 262 -30.99 10.60 -26.33
N LEU A 263 -29.69 10.64 -26.62
CA LEU A 263 -28.86 11.84 -26.48
C LEU A 263 -29.34 12.98 -27.37
N SER A 264 -29.74 12.70 -28.62
CA SER A 264 -30.30 13.72 -29.52
C SER A 264 -31.63 14.26 -29.01
N LYS A 265 -32.51 13.40 -28.47
CA LYS A 265 -33.76 13.82 -27.82
C LYS A 265 -33.53 14.67 -26.57
N ILE A 266 -32.50 14.35 -25.78
CA ILE A 266 -32.11 15.14 -24.61
C ILE A 266 -31.60 16.51 -25.09
N LYS A 267 -30.66 16.56 -26.04
CA LYS A 267 -30.15 17.80 -26.61
C LYS A 267 -31.27 18.70 -27.15
N SER A 268 -32.19 18.15 -27.94
CA SER A 268 -33.34 18.89 -28.46
C SER A 268 -34.28 19.42 -27.37
N LYS A 269 -34.36 18.73 -26.22
CA LYS A 269 -35.20 19.16 -25.08
C LYS A 269 -34.53 20.23 -24.23
N PHE A 270 -33.20 20.31 -24.24
CA PHE A 270 -32.41 21.29 -23.49
C PHE A 270 -31.89 22.46 -24.33
N GLY A 271 -32.25 22.56 -25.62
CA GLY A 271 -31.88 23.70 -26.47
C GLY A 271 -30.38 23.85 -26.73
N MET A 272 -29.64 22.73 -26.68
CA MET A 272 -28.23 22.62 -27.12
C MET A 272 -28.17 21.93 -28.47
#